data_AF-A0A950USY1-F1
#
_entry.id   AF-A0A950USY1-F1
#
_cell.length_a   1.000
_cell.length_b   1.000
_cell.length_c   1.000
_cell.angle_alpha   90.00
_cell.angle_beta   90.00
_cell.angle_gamma   90.00
#
_symmetry.space_group_name_H-M   'P 1'
#
loop_
_entity.id
_entity.type
_entity.pdbx_description
1 polymer ?
#
loop_
_entity_poly.entity_id
_entity_poly.type
_entity_poly.pdbx_seq_one_letter_code
_entity_poly.pdbx_strand_id
1 'polypeptide(L)' 'MERVLAAFVRALRAAGSPVSTSETIDAVKAVSFVGYSDRQVLKDTLGAVLAK' A
#
# COMPACT_ATOMS: atom_id res chain seq x y z
N MET A 1 -9.36 3.29 -8.64
CA MET A 1 -9.03 2.85 -7.26
C MET A 1 -7.53 3.02 -6.95
N GLU A 2 -6.63 2.84 -7.93
CA GLU A 2 -5.18 3.12 -7.79
C GLU A 2 -4.84 4.53 -7.24
N ARG A 3 -5.65 5.55 -7.57
CA ARG A 3 -5.50 6.91 -7.00
C ARG A 3 -5.57 6.93 -5.47
N VAL A 4 -6.38 6.06 -4.86
CA VAL A 4 -6.53 5.98 -3.39
C VAL A 4 -5.27 5.40 -2.76
N LEU A 5 -4.73 4.31 -3.33
CA LEU A 5 -3.47 3.73 -2.85
C LEU A 5 -2.29 4.70 -3.02
N ALA A 6 -2.21 5.38 -4.16
CA ALA A 6 -1.19 6.42 -4.37
C ALA A 6 -1.33 7.59 -3.39
N ALA A 7 -2.56 8.00 -3.05
CA ALA A 7 -2.79 9.03 -2.03
C ALA A 7 -2.41 8.55 -0.63
N PHE A 8 -2.70 7.29 -0.29
CA PHE A 8 -2.31 6.68 0.97
C PHE A 8 -0.78 6.65 1.13
N VAL A 9 -0.05 6.19 0.11
CA VAL A 9 1.43 6.18 0.14
C VAL A 9 2.00 7.59 0.27
N ARG A 10 1.42 8.59 -0.40
CA ARG A 10 1.82 10.00 -0.20
C ARG A 10 1.57 10.46 1.24
N ALA A 11 0.44 10.09 1.83
CA ALA A 11 0.13 10.42 3.23
C ALA A 11 1.11 9.77 4.21
N LEU A 12 1.48 8.50 3.99
CA LEU A 12 2.50 7.81 4.79
C LEU A 12 3.85 8.55 4.75
N ARG A 13 4.31 8.94 3.55
CA ARG A 13 5.55 9.73 3.41
C ARG A 13 5.47 11.09 4.09
N ALA A 14 4.34 11.79 3.93
CA ALA A 14 4.11 13.07 4.60
C ALA A 14 4.09 12.93 6.13
N ALA A 15 3.70 11.76 6.66
CA ALA A 15 3.76 11.41 8.07
C ALA A 15 5.16 10.93 8.53
N GLY A 16 6.18 10.98 7.67
CA GLY A 16 7.56 10.60 8.00
C GLY A 16 7.88 9.12 7.83
N SER A 17 6.96 8.31 7.28
CA SER A 17 7.24 6.90 6.98
C SER A 17 8.18 6.79 5.76
N PRO A 18 9.28 6.02 5.84
CA PRO A 18 10.30 5.93 4.79
C PRO A 18 9.91 5.02 3.61
N VAL A 19 8.64 5.03 3.19
CA VAL A 19 8.15 4.16 2.11
C VAL A 19 8.87 4.44 0.80
N SER A 20 9.61 3.46 0.31
CA SER A 20 10.37 3.53 -0.95
C SER A 20 9.48 3.45 -2.19
N THR A 21 10.05 3.78 -3.35
CA THR A 21 9.36 3.60 -4.65
C THR A 21 9.11 2.12 -4.93
N SER A 22 10.05 1.24 -4.60
CA SER A 22 9.90 -0.21 -4.81
C SER A 22 8.74 -0.79 -4.00
N GLU A 23 8.60 -0.41 -2.73
CA GLU A 23 7.47 -0.84 -1.89
C GLU A 23 6.13 -0.29 -2.40
N THR A 24 6.14 0.90 -2.99
CA THR A 24 4.93 1.45 -3.64
C THR A 24 4.49 0.58 -4.81
N ILE A 25 5.44 0.13 -5.64
CA ILE A 25 5.17 -0.75 -6.78
C ILE A 25 4.68 -2.11 -6.29
N ASP A 26 5.30 -2.67 -5.26
CA ASP A 26 4.88 -3.93 -4.63
C ASP A 26 3.47 -3.82 -4.07
N ALA A 27 3.15 -2.72 -3.37
CA ALA A 27 1.81 -2.47 -2.84
C ALA A 27 0.75 -2.40 -3.94
N VAL A 28 1.03 -1.72 -5.06
CA VAL A 28 0.09 -1.65 -6.19
C VAL A 28 -0.19 -3.04 -6.76
N LYS A 29 0.86 -3.85 -6.96
CA LYS A 29 0.72 -5.23 -7.48
C LYS A 29 0.00 -6.16 -6.50
N ALA A 30 0.31 -6.06 -5.22
CA ALA A 30 -0.31 -6.91 -4.21
C ALA A 30 -1.80 -6.58 -4.04
N VAL A 31 -2.14 -5.29 -4.02
CA VAL A 31 -3.54 -4.83 -3.92
C VAL A 31 -4.34 -5.14 -5.19
N SER A 32 -3.72 -5.11 -6.38
CA SER A 32 -4.42 -5.55 -7.60
C SER A 32 -4.72 -7.05 -7.60
N PHE A 33 -3.98 -7.86 -6.84
CA PHE A 33 -4.22 -9.29 -6.68
C PHE A 33 -5.31 -9.60 -5.65
N VAL A 34 -5.30 -8.94 -4.48
CA VAL A 34 -6.26 -9.23 -3.39
C VAL A 34 -7.55 -8.40 -3.45
N GLY A 35 -7.53 -7.28 -4.18
CA GLY A 35 -8.65 -6.35 -4.26
C GLY A 35 -8.87 -5.55 -2.96
N TYR A 36 -10.05 -4.94 -2.84
CA TYR A 36 -10.40 -4.03 -1.73
C TYR A 36 -11.60 -4.52 -0.89
N SER A 37 -12.20 -5.66 -1.25
CA SER A 37 -13.47 -6.12 -0.68
C SER A 37 -13.34 -6.58 0.77
N ASP A 38 -12.20 -7.18 1.12
CA ASP A 38 -11.91 -7.63 2.48
C ASP A 38 -10.90 -6.70 3.15
N ARG A 39 -11.34 -6.03 4.22
CA ARG A 39 -10.54 -5.07 4.98
C ARG A 39 -9.35 -5.72 5.68
N GLN A 40 -9.53 -6.92 6.22
CA GLN A 40 -8.47 -7.60 6.96
C GLN A 40 -7.37 -8.05 5.99
N VAL A 41 -7.76 -8.68 4.87
CA VAL A 41 -6.84 -9.08 3.80
C VAL A 41 -6.08 -7.87 3.25
N LEU A 42 -6.76 -6.75 2.99
CA LEU A 42 -6.10 -5.53 2.50
C LEU A 42 -5.07 -5.00 3.50
N LYS A 43 -5.41 -4.96 4.79
CA LYS A 43 -4.51 -4.48 5.84
C LYS A 43 -3.27 -5.37 5.97
N ASP A 44 -3.45 -6.68 5.97
CA ASP A 44 -2.35 -7.64 6.10
C ASP A 44 -1.44 -7.58 4.86
N THR A 45 -2.03 -7.46 3.67
CA THR A 45 -1.31 -7.29 2.41
C THR A 45 -0.45 -6.02 2.42
N LEU A 46 -1.02 -4.87 2.81
CA LEU A 46 -0.29 -3.61 2.91
C LEU A 46 0.82 -3.68 3.97
N GLY A 47 0.56 -4.33 5.11
CA GLY A 47 1.57 -4.57 6.13
C GLY A 47 2.74 -5.41 5.63
N ALA A 48 2.50 -6.43 4.82
CA ALA A 48 3.55 -7.30 4.29
C ALA A 48 4.46 -6.59 3.26
N VAL A 49 3.92 -5.64 2.49
CA VAL A 49 4.65 -5.02 1.37
C VAL A 49 5.26 -3.66 1.70
N LEU A 50 4.74 -2.93 2.70
CA LEU A 50 5.17 -1.57 3.10
C LEU A 50 6.01 -1.51 4.39
N ALA A 51 6.23 -2.63 5.09
CA ALA A 51 6.93 -2.64 6.38
C ALA A 51 8.42 -3.00 6.26
N LYS A 52 9.07 -2.72 5.12
CA LYS A 52 10.47 -3.09 4.90
C LYS A 52 11.44 -2.02 5.40
#